data_AF-A9FBL3-F1
#
_entry.id   AF-A9FBL3-F1
#
_cell.length_a   1.000
_cell.length_b   1.000
_cell.length_c   1.000
_cell.angle_alpha   90.00
_cell.angle_beta   90.00
_cell.angle_gamma   90.00
#
_symmetry.space_group_name_H-M   'P 1'
#
loop_
_entity.id
_entity.type
_entity.pdbx_description
1 polymer ?
#
loop_
_entity_poly.entity_id
_entity_poly.type
_entity_poly.pdbx_seq_one_letter_code
_entity_poly.pdbx_strand_id
1 'polypeptide(L)'
;MSLKETFIVLVWAGVLSGCAAEVGDTEALEELVGESQGALLGGNALTANALNLNALNLNALNLNALNLNGLSAQNLAAIRDPGPSGALAREFMKYATSCALKSTASFNFSWTDASGTVHNERYPGLLGAAPTWANGPLDELGQRMVSSCVAARVNYYQVPVLLSARSLRDPLKTLSSSQELIDYPDVEGAFWGNLFAAQPYVNACYNSATVDNSRAYQRDCAAGHLMSDGQLVGCGVIRMVGPCSQVCQALNGAGQYYPSCVDRPGQSTATVKEVITTALP
;
A
#
# COMPACT_ATOMS: atom_id res chain seq x y z
N MET A 1 12.04 -76.31 -27.11
CA MET A 1 12.22 -75.49 -25.88
C MET A 1 12.55 -74.06 -26.31
N SER A 2 11.88 -73.10 -25.69
CA SER A 2 11.60 -71.72 -26.12
C SER A 2 12.77 -70.92 -26.71
N LEU A 3 12.52 -70.28 -27.86
CA LEU A 3 13.25 -69.09 -28.34
C LEU A 3 13.09 -67.94 -27.33
N LYS A 4 14.15 -67.14 -27.16
CA LYS A 4 14.09 -65.78 -26.59
C LYS A 4 15.02 -64.85 -27.36
N GLU A 5 14.54 -63.62 -27.48
CA GLU A 5 14.79 -62.63 -28.51
C GLU A 5 16.07 -61.81 -28.31
N THR A 6 16.54 -61.31 -29.45
CA THR A 6 17.63 -60.37 -29.68
C THR A 6 17.32 -58.99 -29.12
N PHE A 7 18.28 -58.34 -28.45
CA PHE A 7 18.30 -56.87 -28.30
C PHE A 7 19.72 -56.34 -28.49
N ILE A 8 19.87 -55.49 -29.50
CA ILE A 8 21.05 -54.64 -29.77
C ILE A 8 20.76 -53.30 -29.09
N VAL A 9 21.68 -52.81 -28.24
CA VAL A 9 21.66 -51.42 -27.76
C VAL A 9 23.04 -50.81 -27.99
N LEU A 10 23.07 -49.78 -28.84
CA LEU A 10 24.23 -48.97 -29.16
C LEU A 10 24.68 -48.15 -27.94
N VAL A 11 25.98 -48.18 -27.68
CA VAL A 11 26.70 -47.25 -26.80
C VAL A 11 27.10 -46.02 -27.63
N TRP A 12 26.64 -44.83 -27.26
CA TRP A 12 27.23 -43.56 -27.71
C TRP A 12 27.45 -42.62 -26.52
N ALA A 13 28.69 -42.12 -26.43
CA ALA A 13 29.22 -41.27 -25.38
C ALA A 13 29.33 -39.82 -25.88
N GLY A 14 29.34 -38.87 -24.92
CA GLY A 14 29.65 -37.45 -25.11
C GLY A 14 28.44 -36.55 -24.81
N VAL A 15 28.55 -35.39 -24.17
CA VAL A 15 29.71 -34.51 -23.92
C VAL A 15 29.44 -33.69 -22.65
N LEU A 16 30.52 -33.39 -21.93
CA LEU A 16 30.60 -32.60 -20.71
C LEU A 16 30.09 -31.15 -20.86
N SER A 17 29.46 -30.70 -19.78
CA SER A 17 29.00 -29.36 -19.45
C SER A 17 30.07 -28.27 -19.53
N GLY A 18 29.72 -27.14 -20.13
CA GLY A 18 30.43 -25.87 -19.97
C GLY A 18 29.77 -24.75 -20.76
N CYS A 19 28.94 -23.93 -20.10
CA CYS A 19 28.59 -22.59 -20.58
C CYS A 19 28.81 -21.59 -19.46
N ALA A 20 29.64 -20.59 -19.76
CA ALA A 20 29.85 -19.38 -18.99
C ALA A 20 29.17 -18.20 -19.72
N ALA A 21 28.68 -17.23 -18.93
CA ALA A 21 28.14 -15.92 -19.29
C ALA A 21 26.79 -15.96 -20.08
N GLU A 22 25.82 -15.06 -19.90
CA GLU A 22 25.91 -13.61 -19.71
C GLU A 22 24.78 -13.06 -18.82
N VAL A 23 25.03 -11.87 -18.26
CA VAL A 23 24.06 -10.99 -17.61
C VAL A 23 23.14 -10.41 -18.69
N GLY A 24 21.84 -10.66 -18.60
CA GLY A 24 20.84 -10.15 -19.53
C GLY A 24 19.53 -9.83 -18.80
N ASP A 25 19.24 -8.53 -18.73
CA ASP A 25 17.97 -7.84 -18.56
C ASP A 25 16.89 -8.34 -17.58
N THR A 26 16.66 -7.49 -16.58
CA THR A 26 15.39 -7.26 -15.92
C THR A 26 14.29 -6.89 -16.93
N GLU A 27 13.69 -7.90 -17.56
CA GLU A 27 12.36 -7.83 -18.16
C GLU A 27 11.47 -8.90 -17.54
N ALA A 28 10.72 -8.52 -16.51
CA ALA A 28 9.56 -9.28 -16.04
C ALA A 28 8.71 -8.40 -15.11
N LEU A 29 8.03 -7.39 -15.66
CA LEU A 29 6.93 -6.71 -14.98
C LEU A 29 5.94 -6.06 -15.96
N GLU A 30 5.82 -6.60 -17.17
CA GLU A 30 4.66 -6.35 -18.01
C GLU A 30 3.80 -7.62 -18.12
N GLU A 31 2.50 -7.38 -17.94
CA GLU A 31 1.36 -8.27 -18.15
C GLU A 31 0.86 -9.11 -16.96
N LEU A 32 -0.10 -8.51 -16.23
CA LEU A 32 -1.39 -9.13 -15.84
C LEU A 32 -2.35 -8.01 -15.41
N VAL A 33 -2.79 -7.19 -16.36
CA VAL A 33 -3.95 -6.29 -16.15
C VAL A 33 -5.21 -7.09 -16.42
N GLY A 34 -5.57 -7.95 -15.46
CA GLY A 34 -6.93 -8.45 -15.31
C GLY A 34 -7.67 -7.54 -14.35
N GLU A 35 -8.85 -7.07 -14.73
CA GLU A 35 -9.75 -6.25 -13.91
C GLU A 35 -10.20 -7.01 -12.64
N SER A 36 -9.34 -7.05 -11.61
CA SER A 36 -9.77 -7.33 -10.25
C SER A 36 -10.06 -6.00 -9.58
N GLN A 37 -11.32 -5.57 -9.64
CA GLN A 37 -11.78 -4.41 -8.90
C GLN A 37 -11.74 -4.75 -7.39
N GLY A 38 -10.60 -4.50 -6.72
CA GLY A 38 -10.45 -4.71 -5.28
C GLY A 38 -9.06 -5.20 -4.83
N ALA A 39 -8.42 -6.05 -5.63
CA ALA A 39 -7.04 -6.43 -5.35
C ALA A 39 -6.15 -5.24 -5.69
N LEU A 40 -5.55 -4.60 -4.67
CA LEU A 40 -4.43 -3.71 -4.93
C LEU A 40 -3.25 -4.60 -5.37
N LEU A 41 -3.20 -4.91 -6.67
CA LEU A 41 -2.04 -5.49 -7.38
C LEU A 41 -0.88 -4.47 -7.48
N GLY A 42 -0.65 -3.72 -6.41
CA GLY A 42 0.41 -2.73 -6.28
C GLY A 42 1.09 -2.88 -4.94
N GLY A 43 2.39 -3.18 -4.94
CA GLY A 43 3.16 -3.45 -3.73
C GLY A 43 2.92 -2.44 -2.60
N ASN A 44 2.84 -2.94 -1.37
CA ASN A 44 2.68 -2.17 -0.13
C ASN A 44 4.03 -1.96 0.60
N ALA A 45 5.10 -1.67 -0.14
CA ALA A 45 6.44 -1.49 0.42
C ALA A 45 6.66 -0.08 1.01
N LEU A 46 5.61 0.68 1.34
CA LEU A 46 5.76 2.04 1.89
C LEU A 46 6.41 1.92 3.27
N THR A 47 7.55 2.58 3.47
CA THR A 47 8.20 2.55 4.78
C THR A 47 7.41 3.28 5.84
N ALA A 48 7.40 2.73 7.06
CA ALA A 48 6.85 3.40 8.24
C ALA A 48 7.43 4.81 8.47
N ASN A 49 8.70 5.02 8.07
CA ASN A 49 9.37 6.31 8.18
C ASN A 49 8.83 7.35 7.19
N ALA A 50 8.27 6.93 6.05
CA ALA A 50 7.65 7.83 5.09
C ALA A 50 6.33 8.42 5.58
N LEU A 51 5.78 7.98 6.72
CA LEU A 51 4.71 8.68 7.41
C LEU A 51 5.17 9.52 8.60
N ASN A 52 6.47 9.67 8.83
CA ASN A 52 6.98 10.47 9.94
C ASN A 52 6.61 11.96 9.75
N LEU A 53 5.58 12.39 10.47
CA LEU A 53 4.99 13.73 10.39
C LEU A 53 5.97 14.85 10.76
N ASN A 54 6.96 14.56 11.61
CA ASN A 54 7.97 15.54 12.02
C ASN A 54 9.00 15.78 10.90
N ALA A 55 9.31 14.75 10.11
CA ALA A 55 10.20 14.88 8.96
C ALA A 55 9.49 15.49 7.74
N LEU A 56 8.19 15.21 7.59
CA LEU A 56 7.38 15.71 6.49
C LEU A 56 6.81 17.12 6.71
N ASN A 57 6.76 17.62 7.96
CA ASN A 57 6.05 18.84 8.32
C ASN A 57 4.66 18.90 7.66
N LEU A 58 3.83 17.87 7.89
CA LEU A 58 2.50 17.78 7.25
C LEU A 58 1.59 18.99 7.58
N ASN A 59 1.84 19.67 8.71
CA ASN A 59 1.14 20.92 9.06
C ASN A 59 1.39 22.06 8.05
N ALA A 60 2.50 22.00 7.30
CA ALA A 60 2.80 22.89 6.19
C ALA A 60 2.36 22.34 4.82
N LEU A 61 2.02 21.04 4.74
CA LEU A 61 1.57 20.37 3.52
C LEU A 61 0.07 20.55 3.30
N ASN A 62 -0.30 21.78 2.93
CA ASN A 62 -1.59 22.05 2.30
C ASN A 62 -1.56 21.52 0.86
N LEU A 63 -1.54 20.19 0.69
CA LEU A 63 -1.41 19.45 -0.59
C LEU A 63 -2.72 19.47 -1.39
N ASN A 64 -3.36 20.62 -1.44
CA ASN A 64 -4.70 20.76 -1.98
C ASN A 64 -4.76 20.75 -3.52
N ALA A 65 -3.69 20.48 -4.28
CA ALA A 65 -3.79 20.17 -5.71
C ALA A 65 -2.56 19.41 -6.24
N LEU A 66 -2.74 18.38 -7.07
CA LEU A 66 -1.67 17.70 -7.83
C LEU A 66 -1.38 18.41 -9.17
N ASN A 67 -1.15 19.71 -9.11
CA ASN A 67 -0.58 20.47 -10.22
C ASN A 67 0.61 21.25 -9.66
N LEU A 68 1.75 21.29 -10.36
CA LEU A 68 2.90 22.09 -9.96
C LEU A 68 2.53 23.56 -9.69
N ASN A 69 1.53 24.08 -10.41
CA ASN A 69 1.00 25.43 -10.24
C ASN A 69 -0.06 25.55 -9.12
N GLY A 70 -0.56 24.43 -8.60
CA GLY A 70 -1.54 24.37 -7.50
C GLY A 70 -0.97 23.86 -6.18
N LEU A 71 0.23 23.30 -6.18
CA LEU A 71 1.00 22.98 -4.97
C LEU A 71 1.47 24.29 -4.32
N SER A 72 1.39 24.38 -3.00
CA SER A 72 2.04 25.48 -2.29
C SER A 72 3.56 25.44 -2.52
N ALA A 73 4.22 26.60 -2.46
CA ALA A 73 5.68 26.68 -2.59
C ALA A 73 6.40 25.80 -1.56
N GLN A 74 5.82 25.65 -0.36
CA GLN A 74 6.32 24.80 0.70
C GLN A 74 6.27 23.32 0.33
N ASN A 75 5.17 22.86 -0.26
CA ASN A 75 5.02 21.47 -0.69
C ASN A 75 5.99 21.13 -1.82
N LEU A 76 6.14 22.06 -2.75
CA LEU A 76 7.07 21.91 -3.87
C LEU A 76 8.53 21.88 -3.38
N ALA A 77 8.87 22.69 -2.38
CA ALA A 77 10.18 22.65 -1.73
C ALA A 77 10.42 21.32 -1.03
N ALA A 78 9.44 20.76 -0.32
CA ALA A 78 9.57 19.48 0.37
C ALA A 78 9.88 18.32 -0.61
N ILE A 79 9.14 18.20 -1.71
CA ILE A 79 9.39 17.12 -2.69
C ILE A 79 10.65 17.33 -3.53
N ARG A 80 11.13 18.58 -3.63
CA ARG A 80 12.37 18.94 -4.32
C ARG A 80 13.62 18.96 -3.43
N ASP A 81 13.46 18.80 -2.12
CA ASP A 81 14.60 18.72 -1.20
C ASP A 81 15.47 17.50 -1.58
N PRO A 82 16.77 17.70 -1.87
CA PRO A 82 17.65 16.59 -2.22
C PRO A 82 18.05 15.72 -1.03
N GLY A 83 17.77 16.16 0.20
CA GLY A 83 18.10 15.47 1.43
C GLY A 83 17.14 14.32 1.82
N PRO A 84 17.39 13.68 2.97
CA PRO A 84 16.56 12.58 3.46
C PRO A 84 15.10 12.93 3.66
N SER A 85 14.79 14.16 4.12
CA SER A 85 13.41 14.62 4.29
C SER A 85 12.67 14.69 2.96
N GLY A 86 13.33 15.16 1.90
CA GLY A 86 12.76 15.14 0.56
C GLY A 86 12.58 13.74 -0.01
N ALA A 87 13.47 12.79 0.30
CA ALA A 87 13.27 11.39 -0.07
C ALA A 87 11.98 10.80 0.55
N LEU A 88 11.73 11.07 1.84
CA LEU A 88 10.49 10.65 2.50
C LEU A 88 9.26 11.36 1.90
N ALA A 89 9.36 12.65 1.58
CA ALA A 89 8.28 13.41 0.95
C ALA A 89 7.92 12.87 -0.45
N ARG A 90 8.93 12.52 -1.24
CA ARG A 90 8.76 11.88 -2.56
C ARG A 90 8.11 10.51 -2.44
N GLU A 91 8.51 9.70 -1.47
CA GLU A 91 7.89 8.39 -1.22
C GLU A 91 6.43 8.52 -0.82
N PHE A 92 6.11 9.41 0.13
CA PHE A 92 4.71 9.71 0.49
C PHE A 92 3.90 10.14 -0.74
N MET A 93 4.41 11.07 -1.54
CA MET A 93 3.72 11.56 -2.74
C MET A 93 3.51 10.48 -3.79
N LYS A 94 4.46 9.56 -3.95
CA LYS A 94 4.31 8.40 -4.86
C LYS A 94 3.12 7.53 -4.45
N TYR A 95 3.01 7.18 -3.17
CA TYR A 95 1.91 6.36 -2.68
C TYR A 95 0.58 7.12 -2.63
N ALA A 96 0.58 8.38 -2.20
CA ALA A 96 -0.63 9.21 -2.20
C ALA A 96 -1.18 9.40 -3.62
N THR A 97 -0.32 9.66 -4.61
CA THR A 97 -0.72 9.77 -6.02
C THR A 97 -1.28 8.44 -6.54
N SER A 98 -0.62 7.33 -6.24
CA SER A 98 -1.07 5.98 -6.61
C SER A 98 -2.44 5.64 -6.00
N CYS A 99 -2.71 6.05 -4.76
CA CYS A 99 -4.01 5.88 -4.10
C CYS A 99 -5.10 6.77 -4.68
N ALA A 100 -4.78 8.03 -5.00
CA ALA A 100 -5.77 9.02 -5.40
C ALA A 100 -6.14 8.92 -6.88
N LEU A 101 -5.15 8.82 -7.76
CA LEU A 101 -5.36 8.91 -9.21
C LEU A 101 -5.64 7.53 -9.82
N LYS A 102 -6.36 7.53 -10.94
CA LYS A 102 -6.56 6.33 -11.78
C LYS A 102 -5.26 6.01 -12.53
N SER A 103 -5.12 4.75 -12.98
CA SER A 103 -3.98 4.27 -13.78
C SER A 103 -3.71 5.07 -15.06
N THR A 104 -4.71 5.79 -15.58
CA THR A 104 -4.58 6.65 -16.76
C THR A 104 -3.99 8.04 -16.47
N ALA A 105 -3.73 8.38 -15.21
CA ALA A 105 -3.18 9.66 -14.79
C ALA A 105 -1.89 9.50 -13.99
N SER A 106 -1.05 10.54 -13.98
CA SER A 106 0.22 10.56 -13.25
C SER A 106 0.58 11.96 -12.79
N PHE A 107 1.30 12.06 -11.67
CA PHE A 107 1.92 13.30 -11.21
C PHE A 107 3.41 13.29 -11.59
N ASN A 108 3.84 14.31 -12.34
CA ASN A 108 5.19 14.41 -12.87
C ASN A 108 5.86 15.70 -12.36
N PHE A 109 7.11 15.62 -11.94
CA PHE A 109 7.91 16.77 -11.52
C PHE A 109 9.39 16.47 -11.66
N SER A 110 10.24 17.46 -11.40
CA SER A 110 11.68 17.26 -11.31
C SER A 110 12.25 17.93 -10.06
N TRP A 111 13.39 17.41 -9.61
CA TRP A 111 14.21 17.95 -8.53
C TRP A 111 15.69 17.86 -8.90
N THR A 112 16.53 18.63 -8.22
CA THR A 112 17.97 18.67 -8.49
C THR A 112 18.71 18.23 -7.24
N ASP A 113 19.61 17.26 -7.38
CA ASP A 113 20.40 16.78 -6.26
C ASP A 113 21.54 17.75 -5.86
N ALA A 114 22.24 17.42 -4.79
CA ALA A 114 23.37 18.23 -4.31
C ALA A 114 24.54 18.31 -5.30
N SER A 115 24.60 17.42 -6.31
CA SER A 115 25.61 17.43 -7.38
C SER A 115 25.21 18.29 -8.58
N GLY A 116 23.99 18.85 -8.58
CA GLY A 116 23.45 19.62 -9.70
C GLY A 116 22.78 18.76 -10.77
N THR A 117 22.63 17.45 -10.55
CA THR A 117 21.97 16.54 -11.48
C THR A 117 20.46 16.65 -11.35
N VAL A 118 19.76 16.81 -12.49
CA VAL A 118 18.29 16.88 -12.53
C VAL A 118 17.71 15.47 -12.60
N HIS A 119 16.80 15.17 -11.67
CA HIS A 119 16.03 13.94 -11.60
C HIS A 119 14.59 14.21 -12.03
N ASN A 120 14.10 13.47 -13.03
CA ASN A 120 12.71 13.54 -13.48
C ASN A 120 11.91 12.40 -12.84
N GLU A 121 10.83 12.75 -12.16
CA GLU A 121 9.99 11.82 -11.39
C GLU A 121 8.62 11.69 -12.07
N ARG A 122 8.11 10.46 -12.11
CA ARG A 122 6.76 10.13 -12.61
C ARG A 122 6.06 9.19 -11.63
N TYR A 123 4.99 9.67 -11.02
CA TYR A 123 4.17 8.90 -10.08
C TYR A 123 2.83 8.55 -10.73
N PRO A 124 2.65 7.30 -11.23
CA PRO A 124 1.38 6.88 -11.80
C PRO A 124 0.31 6.69 -10.72
N GLY A 125 -0.93 6.99 -11.10
CA GLY A 125 -2.11 6.55 -10.36
C GLY A 125 -2.28 5.03 -10.44
N LEU A 126 -3.12 4.48 -9.57
CA LEU A 126 -3.50 3.07 -9.60
C LEU A 126 -4.95 2.92 -9.18
N LEU A 127 -5.26 3.33 -7.96
CA LEU A 127 -6.53 3.02 -7.32
C LEU A 127 -7.68 3.92 -7.82
N GLY A 128 -7.45 5.22 -7.94
CA GLY A 128 -8.50 6.16 -8.35
C GLY A 128 -9.49 6.51 -7.24
N ALA A 129 -9.07 6.54 -5.97
CA ALA A 129 -9.94 6.89 -4.84
C ALA A 129 -10.33 8.38 -4.78
N ALA A 130 -9.55 9.26 -5.40
CA ALA A 130 -9.80 10.70 -5.44
C ALA A 130 -9.25 11.33 -6.74
N PRO A 131 -9.79 10.95 -7.92
CA PRO A 131 -9.21 11.32 -9.21
C PRO A 131 -9.30 12.83 -9.50
N THR A 132 -10.22 13.53 -8.83
CA THR A 132 -10.37 14.99 -8.91
C THR A 132 -9.13 15.74 -8.41
N TRP A 133 -8.26 15.10 -7.61
CA TRP A 133 -7.03 15.72 -7.09
C TRP A 133 -6.07 16.19 -8.19
N ALA A 134 -6.14 15.58 -9.38
CA ALA A 134 -5.37 16.00 -10.56
C ALA A 134 -5.73 17.43 -11.00
N ASN A 135 -6.94 17.91 -10.71
CA ASN A 135 -7.47 19.18 -11.19
C ASN A 135 -7.69 20.22 -10.08
N GLY A 136 -7.48 19.86 -8.81
CA GLY A 136 -7.63 20.77 -7.68
C GLY A 136 -7.74 20.06 -6.34
N PRO A 137 -8.29 20.74 -5.32
CA PRO A 137 -8.86 20.21 -4.08
C PRO A 137 -8.86 18.70 -3.85
N LEU A 138 -8.14 18.13 -2.87
CA LEU A 138 -8.79 17.01 -2.17
C LEU A 138 -9.87 17.60 -1.28
N ASP A 139 -11.12 17.18 -1.50
CA ASP A 139 -12.18 17.37 -0.52
C ASP A 139 -11.95 16.46 0.70
N GLU A 140 -12.69 16.67 1.77
CA GLU A 140 -12.46 15.93 3.02
C GLU A 140 -12.61 14.40 2.84
N LEU A 141 -13.54 13.96 1.99
CA LEU A 141 -13.73 12.54 1.68
C LEU A 141 -12.49 11.98 0.96
N GLY A 142 -12.00 12.67 -0.07
CA GLY A 142 -10.80 12.30 -0.79
C GLY A 142 -9.56 12.28 0.11
N GLN A 143 -9.40 13.27 0.98
CA GLN A 143 -8.32 13.30 1.97
C GLN A 143 -8.34 12.05 2.87
N ARG A 144 -9.51 11.71 3.42
CA ARG A 144 -9.67 10.54 4.29
C ARG A 144 -9.40 9.25 3.53
N MET A 145 -9.98 9.06 2.34
CA MET A 145 -9.77 7.86 1.52
C MET A 145 -8.31 7.66 1.11
N VAL A 146 -7.63 8.73 0.66
CA VAL A 146 -6.20 8.68 0.31
C VAL A 146 -5.37 8.34 1.54
N SER A 147 -5.68 8.96 2.70
CA SER A 147 -5.00 8.67 3.96
C SER A 147 -5.14 7.22 4.38
N SER A 148 -6.34 6.66 4.30
CA SER A 148 -6.62 5.25 4.59
C SER A 148 -5.87 4.31 3.65
N CYS A 149 -5.77 4.66 2.37
CA CYS A 149 -5.08 3.83 1.38
C CYS A 149 -3.57 3.85 1.60
N VAL A 150 -3.00 5.03 1.86
CA VAL A 150 -1.59 5.19 2.20
C VAL A 150 -1.27 4.39 3.47
N ALA A 151 -2.09 4.53 4.52
CA ALA A 151 -1.91 3.81 5.78
C ALA A 151 -1.97 2.29 5.61
N ALA A 152 -2.94 1.78 4.85
CA ALA A 152 -3.08 0.35 4.55
C ALA A 152 -1.85 -0.21 3.81
N ARG A 153 -1.16 0.62 3.04
CA ARG A 153 0.03 0.26 2.27
C ARG A 153 1.35 0.41 3.02
N VAL A 154 1.35 0.87 4.27
CA VAL A 154 2.56 0.88 5.10
C VAL A 154 2.91 -0.55 5.47
N ASN A 155 4.17 -0.90 5.33
CA ASN A 155 4.70 -2.16 5.81
C ASN A 155 5.97 -1.93 6.66
N TYR A 156 5.96 -2.46 7.88
CA TYR A 156 7.10 -2.42 8.81
C TYR A 156 8.38 -2.96 8.16
N TYR A 157 8.27 -4.10 7.47
CA TYR A 157 9.42 -4.78 6.87
C TYR A 157 9.85 -4.17 5.52
N GLN A 158 9.09 -3.20 4.98
CA GLN A 158 9.35 -2.58 3.68
C GLN A 158 9.40 -3.58 2.50
N VAL A 159 8.77 -4.74 2.67
CA VAL A 159 8.63 -5.77 1.64
C VAL A 159 7.26 -5.62 0.98
N PRO A 160 7.16 -5.64 -0.35
CA PRO A 160 5.87 -5.66 -1.02
C PRO A 160 5.16 -7.01 -0.78
N VAL A 161 3.93 -6.93 -0.31
CA VAL A 161 2.99 -8.02 -0.08
C VAL A 161 1.74 -7.69 -0.88
N LEU A 162 1.26 -8.67 -1.64
CA LEU A 162 0.00 -8.54 -2.36
C LEU A 162 -1.16 -8.68 -1.36
N LEU A 163 -2.12 -7.76 -1.43
CA LEU A 163 -3.27 -7.74 -0.53
C LEU A 163 -4.57 -7.46 -1.28
N SER A 164 -5.66 -7.93 -0.69
CA SER A 164 -7.01 -7.51 -1.07
C SER A 164 -7.38 -6.27 -0.24
N ALA A 165 -7.70 -5.17 -0.90
CA ALA A 165 -8.12 -3.92 -0.25
C ALA A 165 -9.62 -3.71 -0.47
N ARG A 166 -10.33 -3.43 0.61
CA ARG A 166 -11.80 -3.44 0.61
C ARG A 166 -12.34 -2.26 1.41
N SER A 167 -13.44 -1.68 0.97
CA SER A 167 -14.06 -0.53 1.64
C SER A 167 -15.57 -0.48 1.39
N LEU A 168 -16.28 0.38 2.14
CA LEU A 168 -17.63 0.81 1.78
C LEU A 168 -17.64 1.84 0.63
N ARG A 169 -16.49 2.44 0.34
CA ARG A 169 -16.33 3.57 -0.61
C ARG A 169 -15.73 3.11 -1.93
N ASP A 170 -16.28 3.64 -3.03
CA ASP A 170 -15.70 3.44 -4.36
C ASP A 170 -14.26 3.97 -4.41
N PRO A 171 -13.38 3.38 -5.24
CA PRO A 171 -13.61 2.21 -6.10
C PRO A 171 -13.40 0.87 -5.37
N LEU A 172 -13.07 0.89 -4.08
CA LEU A 172 -12.88 -0.30 -3.25
C LEU A 172 -14.19 -0.85 -2.68
N LYS A 173 -15.33 -0.30 -3.11
CA LYS A 173 -16.66 -0.78 -2.74
C LYS A 173 -16.94 -2.07 -3.47
N THR A 174 -16.31 -3.14 -3.00
CA THR A 174 -16.43 -4.43 -3.65
C THR A 174 -17.74 -5.09 -3.23
N LEU A 175 -18.58 -5.36 -4.22
CA LEU A 175 -19.52 -6.48 -4.21
C LEU A 175 -18.72 -7.65 -4.81
N SER A 176 -18.02 -8.37 -3.95
CA SER A 176 -16.97 -9.37 -4.24
C SER A 176 -17.13 -10.15 -5.55
N SER A 177 -16.05 -10.29 -6.32
CA SER A 177 -15.84 -11.56 -7.00
C SER A 177 -15.60 -12.62 -5.91
N SER A 178 -16.29 -13.75 -5.96
CA SER A 178 -16.08 -14.81 -4.96
C SER A 178 -14.63 -15.27 -4.92
N GLN A 179 -13.89 -15.16 -6.03
CA GLN A 179 -12.49 -15.59 -6.11
C GLN A 179 -11.57 -14.75 -5.21
N GLU A 180 -11.71 -13.42 -5.19
CA GLU A 180 -10.89 -12.58 -4.29
C GLU A 180 -11.16 -12.89 -2.81
N LEU A 181 -12.41 -13.20 -2.44
CA LEU A 181 -12.72 -13.61 -1.07
C LEU A 181 -12.21 -15.02 -0.74
N ILE A 182 -12.07 -15.88 -1.74
CA ILE A 182 -11.48 -17.23 -1.60
C ILE A 182 -9.96 -17.13 -1.48
N ASP A 183 -9.32 -16.29 -2.29
CA ASP A 183 -7.86 -16.14 -2.37
C ASP A 183 -7.29 -15.28 -1.24
N TYR A 184 -8.12 -14.42 -0.62
CA TYR A 184 -7.75 -13.54 0.50
C TYR A 184 -8.79 -13.62 1.63
N PRO A 185 -8.99 -14.77 2.27
CA PRO A 185 -10.03 -14.97 3.28
C PRO A 185 -9.71 -14.27 4.61
N ASP A 186 -8.43 -14.02 4.90
CA ASP A 186 -7.97 -13.60 6.21
C ASP A 186 -7.83 -12.08 6.30
N VAL A 187 -8.87 -11.44 6.83
CA VAL A 187 -8.86 -9.99 7.10
C VAL A 187 -7.77 -9.66 8.12
N GLU A 188 -6.78 -8.86 7.76
CA GLU A 188 -5.71 -8.35 8.65
C GLU A 188 -6.29 -7.37 9.68
N GLY A 189 -7.09 -6.41 9.21
CA GLY A 189 -7.51 -5.28 10.03
C GLY A 189 -8.07 -4.14 9.20
N ALA A 190 -8.15 -2.95 9.80
CA ALA A 190 -8.65 -1.76 9.13
C ALA A 190 -7.77 -0.54 9.41
N PHE A 191 -7.69 0.35 8.43
CA PHE A 191 -6.90 1.58 8.45
C PHE A 191 -7.77 2.78 8.08
N TRP A 192 -7.66 3.87 8.85
CA TRP A 192 -8.38 5.12 8.57
C TRP A 192 -7.69 6.34 9.17
N GLY A 193 -8.02 7.52 8.65
CA GLY A 193 -7.57 8.77 9.23
C GLY A 193 -7.71 9.95 8.28
N ASN A 194 -7.04 11.04 8.60
CA ASN A 194 -6.85 12.15 7.70
C ASN A 194 -5.45 12.75 7.90
N LEU A 195 -4.53 12.45 6.98
CA LEU A 195 -3.16 12.99 6.95
C LEU A 195 -3.10 14.45 6.51
N PHE A 196 -4.17 14.97 5.91
CA PHE A 196 -4.27 16.34 5.37
C PHE A 196 -5.02 17.29 6.31
N ALA A 197 -5.56 16.80 7.43
CA ALA A 197 -6.22 17.63 8.43
C ALA A 197 -5.23 18.56 9.13
N ALA A 198 -5.71 19.69 9.68
CA ALA A 198 -4.89 20.60 10.48
C ALA A 198 -4.23 19.92 11.70
N GLN A 199 -4.83 18.82 12.18
CA GLN A 199 -4.21 17.90 13.13
C GLN A 199 -4.25 16.50 12.51
N PRO A 200 -3.20 16.11 11.76
CA PRO A 200 -3.12 14.83 11.08
C PRO A 200 -3.25 13.67 12.06
N TYR A 201 -3.93 12.61 11.63
CA TYR A 201 -4.06 11.38 12.40
C TYR A 201 -4.29 10.19 11.48
N VAL A 202 -3.79 9.04 11.90
CA VAL A 202 -4.04 7.75 11.28
C VAL A 202 -4.20 6.71 12.38
N ASN A 203 -5.19 5.86 12.25
CA ASN A 203 -5.44 4.75 13.14
C ASN A 203 -5.40 3.44 12.37
N ALA A 204 -5.05 2.37 13.08
CA ALA A 204 -5.28 1.01 12.65
C ALA A 204 -5.87 0.17 13.78
N CYS A 205 -6.73 -0.78 13.40
CA CYS A 205 -7.17 -1.86 14.27
C CYS A 205 -6.85 -3.19 13.61
N TYR A 206 -6.74 -4.25 14.42
CA TYR A 206 -6.46 -5.60 13.92
C TYR A 206 -7.64 -6.54 14.11
N ASN A 207 -7.78 -7.52 13.23
CA ASN A 207 -8.64 -8.67 13.46
C ASN A 207 -7.90 -9.69 14.34
N SER A 208 -8.40 -9.95 15.54
CA SER A 208 -7.71 -10.82 16.50
C SER A 208 -7.55 -12.27 16.03
N ALA A 209 -8.43 -12.75 15.14
CA ALA A 209 -8.41 -14.13 14.66
C ALA A 209 -7.27 -14.44 13.69
N THR A 210 -6.68 -13.42 13.06
CA THR A 210 -5.79 -13.55 11.89
C THR A 210 -4.46 -12.81 12.08
N VAL A 211 -4.15 -12.40 13.31
CA VAL A 211 -2.89 -11.70 13.62
C VAL A 211 -1.68 -12.56 13.26
N ASP A 212 -1.71 -13.86 13.57
CA ASP A 212 -0.60 -14.76 13.28
C ASP A 212 -0.41 -14.96 11.77
N ASN A 213 -1.51 -15.02 11.00
CA ASN A 213 -1.43 -15.05 9.53
C ASN A 213 -0.81 -13.75 9.00
N SER A 214 -1.27 -12.60 9.50
CA SER A 214 -0.73 -11.29 9.11
C SER A 214 0.79 -11.21 9.33
N ARG A 215 1.28 -11.67 10.48
CA ARG A 215 2.72 -11.74 10.77
C ARG A 215 3.47 -12.69 9.84
N ALA A 216 2.90 -13.84 9.50
CA ALA A 216 3.51 -14.79 8.56
C ALA A 216 3.71 -14.16 7.17
N TYR A 217 2.81 -13.27 6.76
CA TYR A 217 2.91 -12.47 5.55
C TYR A 217 3.66 -11.13 5.74
N GLN A 218 4.38 -10.95 6.85
CA GLN A 218 5.14 -9.73 7.14
C GLN A 218 4.26 -8.47 7.15
N ARG A 219 3.05 -8.57 7.72
CA ARG A 219 2.07 -7.49 7.86
C ARG A 219 1.81 -7.21 9.34
N ASP A 220 2.56 -6.24 9.87
CA ASP A 220 2.53 -5.93 11.30
C ASP A 220 1.85 -4.59 11.63
N CYS A 221 1.56 -3.72 10.65
CA CYS A 221 1.16 -2.35 10.96
C CYS A 221 -0.24 -2.21 11.59
N ALA A 222 -1.14 -3.18 11.38
CA ALA A 222 -2.44 -3.20 12.07
C ALA A 222 -2.33 -3.64 13.54
N ALA A 223 -1.54 -4.67 13.81
CA ALA A 223 -1.44 -5.33 15.12
C ALA A 223 -0.22 -4.90 15.96
N GLY A 224 0.75 -4.24 15.33
CA GLY A 224 2.06 -3.91 15.89
C GLY A 224 3.09 -5.01 15.63
N HIS A 225 4.33 -4.57 15.37
CA HIS A 225 5.49 -5.44 15.32
C HIS A 225 5.83 -5.93 16.72
N LEU A 226 5.93 -7.25 16.90
CA LEU A 226 6.27 -7.87 18.17
C LEU A 226 7.79 -7.92 18.34
N MET A 227 8.31 -7.09 19.24
CA MET A 227 9.72 -7.05 19.61
C MET A 227 10.10 -8.28 20.45
N SER A 228 11.41 -8.57 20.53
CA SER A 228 11.95 -9.69 21.30
C SER A 228 11.63 -9.65 22.80
N ASP A 229 11.35 -8.47 23.34
CA ASP A 229 10.98 -8.24 24.74
C ASP A 229 9.46 -8.31 24.98
N GLY A 230 8.68 -8.64 23.95
CA GLY A 230 7.22 -8.74 23.99
C GLY A 230 6.49 -7.41 23.79
N GLN A 231 7.19 -6.30 23.56
CA GLN A 231 6.54 -5.02 23.27
C GLN A 231 6.00 -4.98 21.83
N LEU A 232 4.87 -4.30 21.65
CA LEU A 232 4.31 -4.02 20.32
C LEU A 232 4.73 -2.62 19.87
N VAL A 233 5.34 -2.54 18.69
CA VAL A 233 5.77 -1.29 18.06
C VAL A 233 4.88 -1.00 16.85
N GLY A 234 4.31 0.20 16.80
CA GLY A 234 3.49 0.65 15.68
C GLY A 234 4.31 1.08 14.46
N CYS A 235 3.64 1.25 13.32
CA CYS A 235 4.27 1.73 12.09
C CYS A 235 4.17 3.26 11.97
N GLY A 236 5.26 3.96 12.27
CA GLY A 236 5.33 5.42 12.10
C GLY A 236 4.30 6.13 12.96
N VAL A 237 3.40 6.88 12.31
CA VAL A 237 2.33 7.64 13.00
C VAL A 237 0.99 6.93 13.04
N ILE A 238 0.93 5.68 12.57
CA ILE A 238 -0.26 4.85 12.68
C ILE A 238 -0.47 4.49 14.14
N ARG A 239 -1.56 4.98 14.73
CA ARG A 239 -1.96 4.63 16.08
C ARG A 239 -2.72 3.30 16.07
N MET A 240 -2.17 2.30 16.76
CA MET A 240 -2.88 1.06 17.03
C MET A 240 -3.98 1.30 18.06
N VAL A 241 -5.23 1.06 17.70
CA VAL A 241 -6.40 1.33 18.57
C VAL A 241 -7.03 0.07 19.16
N GLY A 242 -6.37 -1.07 19.00
CA GLY A 242 -6.82 -2.36 19.53
C GLY A 242 -7.58 -3.21 18.50
N PRO A 243 -8.36 -4.20 18.97
CA PRO A 243 -9.08 -5.11 18.08
C PRO A 243 -10.25 -4.41 17.38
N CYS A 244 -10.44 -4.68 16.08
CA CYS A 244 -11.49 -4.04 15.29
C CYS A 244 -12.90 -4.31 15.83
N SER A 245 -13.12 -5.41 16.54
CA SER A 245 -14.40 -5.73 17.19
C SER A 245 -14.85 -4.71 18.25
N GLN A 246 -13.93 -3.87 18.75
CA GLN A 246 -14.24 -2.84 19.76
C GLN A 246 -14.43 -1.44 19.16
N VAL A 247 -13.88 -1.18 17.97
CA VAL A 247 -13.79 0.17 17.39
C VAL A 247 -14.46 0.30 16.03
N CYS A 248 -14.82 -0.81 15.39
CA CYS A 248 -15.44 -0.83 14.07
C CYS A 248 -16.78 -1.58 14.09
N GLN A 249 -17.66 -1.20 13.18
CA GLN A 249 -18.86 -1.98 12.88
C GLN A 249 -18.46 -3.36 12.36
N ALA A 250 -19.18 -4.41 12.76
CA ALA A 250 -18.91 -5.78 12.34
C ALA A 250 -18.75 -5.92 10.81
N LEU A 251 -17.88 -6.85 10.40
CA LEU A 251 -17.59 -7.14 9.01
C LEU A 251 -18.88 -7.39 8.21
N ASN A 252 -18.98 -6.76 7.05
CA ASN A 252 -20.04 -7.05 6.11
C ASN A 252 -19.81 -8.42 5.47
N GLY A 253 -20.69 -9.40 5.72
CA GLY A 253 -20.55 -10.78 5.23
C GLY A 253 -20.52 -10.93 3.69
N ALA A 254 -21.04 -9.95 2.94
CA ALA A 254 -21.03 -9.98 1.48
C ALA A 254 -19.74 -9.38 0.86
N GLY A 255 -18.85 -8.81 1.66
CA GLY A 255 -17.61 -8.17 1.17
C GLY A 255 -16.43 -8.20 2.13
N GLN A 256 -16.56 -8.87 3.28
CA GLN A 256 -15.55 -9.00 4.35
C GLN A 256 -14.75 -7.70 4.59
N TYR A 257 -15.44 -6.58 4.75
CA TYR A 257 -14.85 -5.29 5.12
C TYR A 257 -15.58 -4.66 6.31
N TYR A 258 -14.89 -3.80 7.06
CA TYR A 258 -15.47 -3.00 8.15
C TYR A 258 -16.17 -1.76 7.56
N PRO A 259 -17.50 -1.62 7.65
CA PRO A 259 -18.22 -0.54 6.95
C PRO A 259 -17.99 0.85 7.56
N SER A 260 -17.66 0.91 8.85
CA SER A 260 -17.31 2.14 9.55
C SER A 260 -16.53 1.84 10.81
N CYS A 261 -15.73 2.81 11.26
CA CYS A 261 -15.01 2.77 12.53
C CYS A 261 -15.20 4.07 13.29
N VAL A 262 -14.97 4.05 14.60
CA VAL A 262 -14.87 5.28 15.40
C VAL A 262 -13.73 6.14 14.84
N ASP A 263 -14.02 7.39 14.51
CA ASP A 263 -13.10 8.26 13.78
C ASP A 263 -11.86 8.59 14.62
N ARG A 264 -12.07 9.01 15.87
CA ARG A 264 -11.02 9.29 16.85
C ARG A 264 -11.23 8.50 18.14
N PRO A 265 -10.87 7.20 18.17
CA PRO A 265 -11.05 6.35 19.35
C PRO A 265 -10.41 6.96 20.60
N GLY A 266 -11.17 7.06 21.69
CA GLY A 266 -10.77 7.69 22.95
C GLY A 266 -10.98 9.22 23.00
N GLN A 267 -11.40 9.86 21.91
CA GLN A 267 -11.69 11.30 21.86
C GLN A 267 -13.12 11.60 21.40
N SER A 268 -13.70 10.76 20.53
CA SER A 268 -15.04 10.96 19.97
C SER A 268 -15.73 9.61 19.73
N THR A 269 -17.06 9.61 19.70
CA THR A 269 -17.91 8.47 19.29
C THR A 269 -18.39 8.59 17.85
N ALA A 270 -18.06 9.69 17.16
CA ALA A 270 -18.37 9.85 15.74
C ALA A 270 -17.70 8.75 14.92
N THR A 271 -18.39 8.28 13.88
CA THR A 271 -17.87 7.23 12.99
C THR A 271 -17.48 7.81 11.63
N VAL A 272 -16.53 7.13 10.99
CA VAL A 272 -16.03 7.43 9.65
C VAL A 272 -16.26 6.21 8.75
N LYS A 273 -16.54 6.46 7.46
CA LYS A 273 -16.80 5.40 6.46
C LYS A 273 -15.65 5.20 5.49
N GLU A 274 -14.71 6.13 5.46
CA GLU A 274 -13.48 6.11 4.66
C GLU A 274 -12.45 5.18 5.31
N VAL A 275 -12.85 3.92 5.50
CA VAL A 275 -12.07 2.86 6.13
C VAL A 275 -11.62 1.89 5.04
N ILE A 276 -10.35 1.52 5.06
CA ILE A 276 -9.84 0.46 4.19
C ILE A 276 -9.52 -0.76 5.06
N THR A 277 -10.16 -1.86 4.72
CA THR A 277 -9.90 -3.19 5.26
C THR A 277 -8.91 -3.89 4.34
N THR A 278 -7.89 -4.51 4.89
CA THR A 278 -6.94 -5.34 4.14
C THR A 278 -7.17 -6.81 4.50
N ALA A 279 -6.99 -7.69 3.51
CA ALA A 279 -7.04 -9.13 3.69
C ALA A 279 -5.89 -9.81 2.94
N LEU A 280 -5.48 -10.95 3.49
CA LEU A 280 -4.34 -11.77 3.08
C LEU A 280 -4.82 -13.18 2.74
N PRO A 281 -4.02 -13.95 1.98
CA PRO A 281 -4.32 -15.35 1.73
C PRO A 281 -4.40 -16.20 3.01
#